data_AF-B0THY7-F1
#
_entry.id   AF-B0THY7-F1
#
_cell.length_a   1.000
_cell.length_b   1.000
_cell.length_c   1.000
_cell.angle_alpha   90.00
_cell.angle_beta   90.00
_cell.angle_gamma   90.00
#
_symmetry.space_group_name_H-M   'P 1'
#
loop_
_entity.id
_entity.type
_entity.pdbx_description
1 polymer ?
#
loop_
_entity_poly.entity_id
_entity_poly.type
_entity_poly.pdbx_seq_one_letter_code
_entity_poly.pdbx_strand_id
1 'polypeptide(L)' 'MPGEWRFDVLTIEEFRREHYKMVGGGEILAAKIKTTDDLHEWYRKEFGF' A
#
# COMPACT_ATOMS: atom_id res chain seq x y z
N MET A 1 -10.51 -8.45 -17.49
CA MET A 1 -10.72 -9.87 -17.86
C MET A 1 -10.21 -10.75 -16.72
N PRO A 2 -10.67 -12.01 -16.56
CA PRO A 2 -10.05 -12.92 -15.59
C PRO A 2 -8.54 -13.00 -15.86
N GLY A 3 -7.72 -12.66 -14.87
CA GLY A 3 -6.25 -12.64 -15.00
C GLY A 3 -5.61 -11.30 -15.38
N GLU A 4 -6.39 -10.24 -15.61
CA GLU A 4 -5.82 -8.88 -15.73
C GLU A 4 -5.65 -8.24 -14.36
N TRP A 5 -4.44 -7.75 -14.09
CA TRP A 5 -4.18 -6.87 -12.95
C TRP A 5 -4.95 -5.56 -13.13
N ARG A 6 -5.76 -5.20 -12.13
CA ARG A 6 -6.35 -3.88 -12.01
C ARG A 6 -5.61 -3.09 -10.96
N PHE A 7 -5.28 -1.86 -11.29
CA PHE A 7 -4.84 -0.88 -10.32
C PHE A 7 -6.08 -0.28 -9.68
N ASP A 8 -6.29 -0.56 -8.40
CA ASP A 8 -7.29 0.11 -7.59
C ASP A 8 -6.66 1.30 -6.87
N VAL A 9 -7.45 2.36 -6.68
CA VAL A 9 -7.00 3.52 -5.90
C VAL A 9 -7.00 3.08 -4.44
N LEU A 10 -5.81 2.85 -3.89
CA LEU A 10 -5.67 2.38 -2.51
C LEU A 10 -5.54 3.57 -1.56
N THR A 11 -6.56 3.78 -0.72
CA THR A 11 -6.47 4.75 0.37
C THR A 11 -5.69 4.18 1.55
N ILE A 12 -5.14 5.06 2.41
CA ILE A 12 -4.48 4.62 3.66
C ILE A 12 -5.42 3.85 4.59
N GLU A 13 -6.72 4.16 4.54
CA GLU A 13 -7.75 3.51 5.35
C GLU A 13 -7.96 2.06 4.90
N GLU A 14 -8.11 1.83 3.60
CA GLU A 14 -8.23 0.49 3.01
C GLU A 14 -6.94 -0.32 3.18
N PHE A 15 -5.79 0.35 3.09
CA PHE A 15 -4.50 -0.29 3.32
C PHE A 15 -4.40 -0.84 4.74
N ARG A 16 -4.73 -0.02 5.75
CA ARG A 16 -4.69 -0.41 7.17
C ARG A 16 -5.74 -1.45 7.55
N ARG A 17 -6.89 -1.44 6.90
CA ARG A 17 -7.98 -2.38 7.23
C ARG A 17 -7.63 -3.80 6.80
N GLU A 18 -7.14 -3.98 5.56
CA GLU A 18 -7.12 -5.31 4.93
C GLU A 18 -5.84 -5.60 4.14
N HIS A 19 -5.27 -4.61 3.44
CA HIS A 19 -4.22 -4.87 2.46
C HIS A 19 -2.81 -5.00 3.05
N TYR A 20 -2.54 -4.42 4.22
CA TYR A 20 -1.21 -4.51 4.83
C TYR A 20 -0.75 -5.95 5.06
N LYS A 21 -1.69 -6.88 5.27
CA LYS A 21 -1.40 -8.31 5.49
C LYS A 21 -0.85 -9.00 4.25
N MET A 22 -1.06 -8.41 3.08
CA MET A 22 -0.64 -8.94 1.78
C MET A 22 0.74 -8.41 1.36
N VAL A 23 1.32 -7.47 2.11
CA VAL A 23 2.60 -6.82 1.81
C VAL A 23 3.63 -7.25 2.84
N GLY A 24 4.81 -7.69 2.38
CA GLY A 24 5.93 -7.98 3.27
C GLY A 24 6.30 -6.74 4.11
N GLY A 25 6.29 -6.88 5.44
CA GLY A 25 6.52 -5.74 6.35
C GLY A 25 5.32 -4.79 6.52
N GLY A 26 4.14 -5.15 6.00
CA GLY A 26 2.96 -4.29 6.00
C GLY A 26 2.45 -3.90 7.39
N GLU A 27 2.66 -4.71 8.44
CA GLU A 27 2.32 -4.33 9.82
C GLU A 27 3.09 -3.09 10.29
N ILE A 28 4.40 -3.07 10.06
CA ILE A 28 5.27 -1.93 10.38
C ILE A 28 4.83 -0.72 9.56
N LEU A 29 4.45 -0.97 8.30
CA LEU A 29 4.00 0.07 7.39
C LEU A 29 2.69 0.73 7.85
N ALA A 30 1.68 -0.09 8.16
CA ALA A 30 0.37 0.36 8.63
C ALA A 30 0.46 1.17 9.94
N ALA A 31 1.44 0.85 10.79
CA ALA A 31 1.71 1.56 12.04
C ALA A 31 2.44 2.91 11.83
N LYS A 32 3.31 3.02 10.83
CA LYS A 32 4.13 4.23 10.58
C LYS A 32 3.47 5.23 9.64
N ILE A 33 2.87 4.75 8.56
CA ILE A 33 2.32 5.57 7.48
C ILE A 33 0.96 6.11 7.92
N LYS A 34 0.77 7.43 7.88
CA LYS A 34 -0.43 8.09 8.39
C LYS A 34 -1.32 8.68 7.31
N THR A 35 -0.76 8.97 6.15
CA THR A 35 -1.48 9.56 5.02
C THR A 35 -1.32 8.71 3.76
N THR A 36 -2.18 8.94 2.77
CA THR A 36 -2.03 8.33 1.45
C THR A 36 -0.73 8.78 0.76
N ASP A 37 -0.29 10.01 1.00
CA ASP A 37 0.97 10.53 0.44
C ASP A 37 2.20 9.82 1.01
N ASP A 38 2.21 9.55 2.33
CA ASP A 38 3.26 8.76 2.97
C ASP A 38 3.35 7.36 2.35
N LEU A 39 2.19 6.76 2.01
CA LEU A 39 2.11 5.44 1.38
C LEU A 39 2.71 5.45 -0.03
N HIS A 40 2.39 6.48 -0.82
CA HIS A 40 2.95 6.68 -2.15
C HIS A 40 4.46 6.97 -2.11
N GLU A 41 4.93 7.76 -1.14
CA GLU A 41 6.36 8.04 -0.98
C GLU A 41 7.14 6.78 -0.60
N TRP A 42 6.63 5.97 0.33
CA TRP A 42 7.24 4.68 0.65
C TRP A 42 7.32 3.78 -0.58
N TYR A 43 6.21 3.64 -1.32
CA TYR A 43 6.18 2.79 -2.52
C TYR A 43 7.22 3.21 -3.56
N ARG A 44 7.35 4.51 -3.84
CA ARG A 44 8.37 5.03 -4.78
C ARG A 44 9.80 4.74 -4.31
N LYS A 45 10.09 4.90 -3.03
CA LYS A 45 11.43 4.61 -2.47
C LYS A 45 11.80 3.14 -2.52
N GLU A 46 10.85 2.25 -2.23
CA GLU A 46 11.10 0.81 -2.17
C GLU A 46 11.31 0.20 -3.57
N PHE A 47 10.56 0.67 -4.57
CA PHE A 47 10.55 0.06 -5.90
C PHE A 47 11.19 0.90 -7.02
N GLY A 48 11.69 2.11 -6.71
CA GLY A 48 12.50 2.91 -7.62
C GLY A 48 11.74 3.52 -8.81
N PHE A 49 10.47 3.87 -8.62
CA PHE A 49 9.64 4.57 -9.62
C PHE A 49 9.74 6.10 -9.52
#